data_AF-A0A1W9H6F4-F1
#
_entry.id   AF-A0A1W9H6F4-F1
#
_cell.length_a   1.000
_cell.length_b   1.000
_cell.length_c   1.000
_cell.angle_alpha   90.00
_cell.angle_beta   90.00
_cell.angle_gamma   90.00
#
_symmetry.space_group_name_H-M   'P 1'
#
loop_
_entity.id
_entity.type
_entity.pdbx_description
1 polymer ?
#
loop_
_entity_poly.entity_id
_entity_poly.type
_entity_poly.pdbx_seq_one_letter_code
_entity_poly.pdbx_strand_id
1 'polypeptide(L)'
;MNAVRLIFDWARHSRLRDPNLLFAERSSFGERLADRVAAVGGSWGFIIGFALFLGAWAAINLALKGGAFDPFPFIFLNLVLSMLAALQAPIIMMSQNRQAAKDRLEARLDYETNLRAEAQIEELHAKIDDLRALVARLER
;
A
#
# COMPACT_ATOMS: atom_id res chain seq x y z
N MET A 1 -30.05 29.77 14.12
CA MET A 1 -29.39 28.63 14.80
C MET A 1 -29.81 27.33 14.12
N ASN A 2 -29.28 26.99 12.93
CA ASN A 2 -29.57 25.68 12.27
C ASN A 2 -28.65 25.32 11.08
N ALA A 3 -27.90 26.26 10.49
CA ALA A 3 -26.99 25.96 9.37
C ALA A 3 -25.81 25.06 9.76
N VAL A 4 -25.28 25.21 10.99
CA VAL A 4 -24.12 24.43 11.47
C VAL A 4 -24.50 22.96 11.73
N ARG A 5 -25.75 22.68 12.14
CA ARG A 5 -26.23 21.29 12.32
C ARG A 5 -26.39 20.56 10.98
N LEU A 6 -26.82 21.26 9.92
CA LEU A 6 -26.98 20.68 8.58
C LEU A 6 -25.65 20.26 7.96
N ILE A 7 -24.59 21.07 8.14
CA ILE A 7 -23.23 20.70 7.70
C ILE A 7 -22.71 19.48 8.50
N PHE A 8 -23.04 19.40 9.79
CA PHE A 8 -22.61 18.30 10.66
C PHE A 8 -23.39 16.99 10.46
N ASP A 9 -24.63 17.05 9.96
CA ASP A 9 -25.43 15.86 9.61
C ASP A 9 -25.04 15.29 8.23
N TRP A 10 -24.56 16.12 7.29
CA TRP A 10 -24.07 15.66 5.98
C TRP A 10 -22.75 14.87 6.11
N ALA A 11 -21.86 15.30 7.01
CA ALA A 11 -20.61 14.59 7.32
C ALA A 11 -20.82 13.18 7.92
N ARG A 12 -22.03 12.86 8.39
CA ARG A 12 -22.32 11.57 9.05
C ARG A 12 -22.71 10.45 8.08
N HIS A 13 -23.02 10.78 6.81
CA HIS A 13 -23.46 9.80 5.81
C HIS A 13 -22.36 9.34 4.83
N SER A 14 -21.22 10.01 4.78
CA SER A 14 -20.05 9.55 4.03
C SER A 14 -19.31 8.46 4.81
N ARG A 15 -19.93 7.28 4.93
CA ARG A 15 -19.16 6.04 5.18
C ARG A 15 -18.31 5.77 3.93
N LEU A 16 -17.20 6.50 3.80
CA LEU A 16 -16.13 6.14 2.87
C LEU A 16 -15.73 4.71 3.23
N ARG A 17 -16.07 3.78 2.34
CA ARG A 17 -15.79 2.36 2.51
C ARG A 17 -14.27 2.25 2.41
N ASP A 18 -13.58 2.21 3.54
CA ASP A 18 -12.12 2.23 3.57
C ASP A 18 -11.59 1.05 2.72
N PRO A 19 -10.95 1.33 1.57
CA PRO A 19 -10.46 0.29 0.67
C PRO A 19 -9.52 -0.69 1.37
N ASN A 20 -8.79 -0.20 2.38
CA ASN A 20 -7.87 -1.02 3.17
C ASN A 20 -8.58 -2.10 3.98
N LEU A 21 -9.79 -1.83 4.48
CA LEU A 21 -10.56 -2.80 5.25
C LEU A 21 -11.04 -3.94 4.34
N LEU A 22 -11.44 -3.64 3.10
CA LEU A 22 -11.87 -4.64 2.11
C LEU A 22 -10.73 -5.57 1.68
N PHE A 23 -9.51 -5.05 1.58
CA PHE A 23 -8.32 -5.88 1.31
C PHE A 23 -7.88 -6.70 2.53
N ALA A 24 -7.94 -6.13 3.74
CA ALA A 24 -7.53 -6.81 4.95
C ALA A 24 -8.40 -8.04 5.24
N GLU A 25 -9.71 -7.95 5.01
CA GLU A 25 -10.68 -9.04 5.21
C GLU A 25 -10.42 -10.26 4.30
N ARG A 26 -9.76 -10.07 3.16
CA ARG A 26 -9.48 -11.12 2.17
C ARG A 26 -8.07 -11.70 2.26
N SER A 27 -7.22 -11.17 3.15
CA SER A 27 -5.81 -11.56 3.20
C SER A 27 -5.59 -12.90 3.92
N SER A 28 -4.94 -13.85 3.24
CA SER A 28 -4.58 -15.16 3.82
C SER A 28 -3.39 -15.04 4.77
N PHE A 29 -3.18 -16.06 5.62
CA PHE A 29 -2.04 -16.09 6.56
C PHE A 29 -0.68 -15.97 5.84
N GLY A 30 -0.54 -16.60 4.66
CA GLY A 30 0.69 -16.54 3.85
C GLY A 30 0.95 -15.14 3.31
N GLU A 31 -0.10 -14.41 2.92
CA GLU A 31 0.02 -13.01 2.47
C GLU A 31 0.48 -12.13 3.62
N ARG A 32 -0.13 -12.24 4.81
CA ARG A 32 0.29 -11.44 5.99
C ARG A 32 1.75 -11.68 6.38
N LEU A 33 2.25 -12.91 6.21
CA LEU A 33 3.65 -13.23 6.46
C LEU A 33 4.56 -12.61 5.39
N ALA A 34 4.19 -12.69 4.11
CA ALA A 34 4.93 -12.08 3.01
C ALA A 34 5.02 -10.55 3.15
N ASP A 35 3.94 -9.88 3.58
CA ASP A 35 3.92 -8.43 3.84
C ASP A 35 4.94 -8.03 4.91
N ARG A 36 5.03 -8.81 6.00
CA ARG A 36 6.00 -8.57 7.06
C ARG A 36 7.43 -8.83 6.58
N VAL A 37 7.65 -9.90 5.82
CA VAL A 37 8.98 -10.21 5.28
C VAL A 37 9.44 -9.13 4.29
N ALA A 38 8.55 -8.64 3.43
CA ALA A 38 8.83 -7.54 2.50
C ALA A 38 9.14 -6.23 3.24
N ALA A 39 8.38 -5.91 4.29
CA ALA A 39 8.59 -4.71 5.11
C ALA A 39 9.94 -4.75 5.87
N VAL A 40 10.33 -5.92 6.38
CA VAL A 40 11.60 -6.10 7.09
C VAL A 40 12.79 -6.10 6.12
N GLY A 41 12.68 -6.82 5.00
CA GLY A 41 13.73 -6.93 3.99
C GLY A 41 14.00 -5.62 3.23
N GLY A 42 13.03 -4.72 3.16
CA GLY A 42 13.19 -3.39 2.54
C GLY A 42 13.71 -2.29 3.46
N SER A 43 13.99 -2.59 4.74
CA SER A 43 14.40 -1.56 5.70
C SER A 43 15.91 -1.25 5.63
N TRP A 44 16.27 0.02 5.80
CA TRP A 44 17.68 0.45 5.89
C TRP A 44 18.46 -0.24 7.02
N GLY A 45 17.80 -0.51 8.15
CA GLY A 45 18.41 -1.23 9.27
C GLY A 45 18.78 -2.67 8.93
N PHE A 46 17.93 -3.38 8.17
CA PHE A 46 18.23 -4.73 7.70
C PHE A 46 19.44 -4.75 6.77
N ILE A 47 19.53 -3.81 5.82
CA ILE A 47 20.66 -3.71 4.88
C ILE A 47 21.98 -3.51 5.63
N ILE A 48 22.02 -2.59 6.59
CA ILE A 48 23.23 -2.32 7.39
C ILE A 48 23.59 -3.53 8.24
N GLY A 49 22.62 -4.13 8.95
CA GLY A 49 22.85 -5.32 9.77
C GLY A 49 23.35 -6.52 8.94
N PHE A 50 22.78 -6.72 7.76
CA PHE A 50 23.20 -7.77 6.82
C PHE A 50 24.62 -7.53 6.31
N ALA A 51 24.97 -6.29 5.93
CA ALA A 51 26.31 -5.94 5.50
C ALA A 51 27.36 -6.15 6.62
N LEU A 52 27.03 -5.76 7.86
CA LEU A 52 27.87 -6.01 9.04
C LEU A 52 28.05 -7.50 9.29
N PHE A 53 26.97 -8.29 9.17
CA PHE A 53 27.04 -9.75 9.31
C PHE A 53 27.96 -10.38 8.25
N LEU A 54 27.83 -10.00 6.98
CA LEU A 54 28.73 -10.49 5.91
C LEU A 54 30.19 -10.09 6.17
N GLY A 55 30.42 -8.85 6.58
CA GLY A 55 31.76 -8.36 6.93
C GLY A 55 32.37 -9.12 8.11
N ALA A 56 31.58 -9.37 9.16
CA ALA A 56 32.00 -10.15 10.32
C ALA A 56 32.29 -11.61 9.94
N TRP A 57 31.45 -12.23 9.12
CA TRP A 57 31.64 -13.59 8.62
C TRP A 57 32.96 -13.71 7.84
N ALA A 58 33.21 -12.78 6.91
CA ALA A 58 34.44 -12.76 6.13
C ALA A 58 35.67 -12.53 7.04
N ALA A 59 35.59 -11.60 8.00
CA ALA A 59 36.68 -11.32 8.93
C ALA A 59 37.03 -12.52 9.81
N ILE A 60 36.02 -13.21 10.37
CA ILE A 60 36.20 -14.41 11.19
C ILE A 60 36.87 -15.52 10.37
N ASN A 61 36.35 -15.81 9.17
CA ASN A 61 36.90 -16.87 8.32
C ASN A 61 38.32 -16.56 7.84
N LEU A 62 38.64 -15.30 7.55
CA LEU A 62 40.00 -14.91 7.16
C LEU A 62 40.99 -15.01 8.34
N ALA A 63 40.54 -14.71 9.56
CA ALA A 63 41.37 -14.82 10.77
C ALA A 63 41.68 -16.28 11.15
N LEU A 64 40.79 -17.22 10.81
CA LEU A 64 40.89 -18.64 11.20
C LEU A 64 41.87 -19.47 10.36
N LYS A 65 42.48 -18.92 9.28
CA LYS A 65 43.55 -19.47 8.41
C LYS A 65 43.54 -21.00 8.14
N GLY A 66 43.84 -21.84 9.13
CA GLY A 66 43.91 -23.31 9.02
C GLY A 66 42.64 -24.08 9.44
N GLY A 67 41.66 -23.43 10.09
CA GLY A 67 40.38 -24.03 10.51
C GLY A 67 39.16 -23.26 9.98
N ALA A 68 39.34 -22.46 8.92
CA ALA A 68 38.27 -21.65 8.36
C ALA A 68 37.18 -22.53 7.77
N PHE A 69 35.94 -22.30 8.20
CA PHE A 69 34.77 -23.02 7.71
C PHE A 69 34.46 -22.67 6.24
N ASP A 70 34.71 -21.42 5.85
CA ASP A 70 34.54 -20.90 4.49
C ASP A 70 35.79 -20.10 4.07
N PRO A 71 36.88 -20.77 3.64
CA PRO A 71 38.11 -20.11 3.22
C PRO A 71 37.88 -19.21 2.00
N PHE A 72 38.70 -18.17 1.85
CA PHE A 72 38.71 -17.35 0.64
C PHE A 72 38.89 -18.26 -0.59
N PRO A 73 37.99 -18.24 -1.60
CA PRO A 73 37.10 -17.15 -2.02
C PRO A 73 35.64 -17.15 -1.50
N PHE A 74 35.33 -17.78 -0.36
CA PHE A 74 34.01 -17.80 0.30
C PHE A 74 32.89 -18.49 -0.52
N ILE A 75 33.11 -19.75 -0.88
CA ILE A 75 32.18 -20.53 -1.73
C ILE A 75 30.82 -20.72 -1.02
N PHE A 76 30.82 -20.96 0.29
CA PHE A 76 29.59 -21.19 1.03
C PHE A 76 28.74 -19.92 1.12
N LEU A 77 29.38 -18.79 1.46
CA LEU A 77 28.72 -17.49 1.46
C LEU A 77 28.14 -17.16 0.07
N ASN A 78 28.90 -17.42 -0.99
CA ASN A 78 28.45 -17.18 -2.35
C ASN A 78 27.21 -18.02 -2.72
N LEU A 79 27.20 -19.30 -2.33
CA LEU A 79 26.06 -20.20 -2.54
C LEU A 79 24.79 -19.67 -1.84
N VAL A 80 24.91 -19.30 -0.57
CA VAL A 80 23.79 -18.77 0.22
C VAL A 80 23.26 -17.47 -0.38
N LEU A 81 24.15 -16.54 -0.75
CA LEU A 81 23.77 -15.27 -1.39
C LEU A 81 23.07 -15.50 -2.74
N SER A 82 23.54 -16.46 -3.53
CA SER A 82 22.94 -16.80 -4.82
C SER A 82 21.53 -17.37 -4.65
N MET A 83 21.33 -18.26 -3.67
CA MET A 83 20.00 -18.79 -3.33
C MET A 83 19.06 -17.68 -2.83
N LEU A 84 19.57 -16.77 -2.00
CA LEU A 84 18.81 -15.64 -1.50
C LEU A 84 18.36 -14.72 -2.65
N ALA A 85 19.27 -14.38 -3.55
CA ALA A 85 18.98 -13.56 -4.74
C ALA A 85 17.97 -14.23 -5.68
N ALA A 86 18.07 -15.55 -5.89
CA ALA A 86 17.12 -16.30 -6.71
C ALA A 86 15.67 -16.23 -6.17
N LEU A 87 15.51 -16.20 -4.84
CA LEU A 87 14.20 -16.05 -4.19
C LEU A 87 13.70 -14.61 -4.11
N GLN A 88 14.58 -13.60 -4.28
CA GLN A 88 14.19 -12.19 -4.20
C GLN A 88 13.22 -11.77 -5.31
N ALA A 89 13.51 -12.10 -6.57
CA ALA A 89 12.71 -11.64 -7.70
C ALA A 89 11.23 -12.08 -7.62
N PRO A 90 10.90 -13.35 -7.31
CA PRO A 90 9.51 -13.78 -7.10
C PRO A 90 8.83 -13.08 -5.92
N ILE A 91 9.53 -12.90 -4.78
CA ILE A 91 8.97 -12.24 -3.60
C ILE A 91 8.65 -10.77 -3.91
N ILE A 92 9.56 -10.08 -4.61
CA ILE A 92 9.35 -8.71 -5.08
C ILE A 92 8.15 -8.67 -6.02
N MET A 93 8.07 -9.59 -7.00
CA MET A 93 6.95 -9.66 -7.94
C MET A 93 5.61 -9.95 -7.25
N MET A 94 5.58 -10.81 -6.23
CA MET A 94 4.37 -11.05 -5.43
C MET A 94 3.95 -9.80 -4.66
N SER A 95 4.91 -9.08 -4.06
CA SER A 95 4.63 -7.83 -3.36
C SER A 95 4.12 -6.74 -4.32
N GLN A 96 4.74 -6.63 -5.51
CA GLN A 96 4.32 -5.71 -6.55
C GLN A 96 2.93 -6.04 -7.11
N ASN A 97 2.64 -7.31 -7.40
CA ASN A 97 1.31 -7.75 -7.84
C ASN A 97 0.23 -7.40 -6.82
N ARG A 98 0.54 -7.52 -5.52
CA ARG A 98 -0.40 -7.18 -4.45
C ARG A 98 -0.62 -5.67 -4.33
N GLN A 99 0.44 -4.86 -4.45
CA GLN A 99 0.31 -3.39 -4.49
C GLN A 99 -0.51 -2.96 -5.72
N ALA A 100 -0.20 -3.47 -6.90
CA ALA A 100 -0.95 -3.16 -8.12
C ALA A 100 -2.43 -3.56 -8.03
N ALA A 101 -2.76 -4.65 -7.32
CA ALA A 101 -4.15 -5.01 -7.07
C ALA A 101 -4.87 -3.99 -6.17
N LYS A 102 -4.18 -3.47 -5.14
CA LYS A 102 -4.68 -2.39 -4.27
C LYS A 102 -4.93 -1.11 -5.05
N ASP A 103 -3.92 -0.65 -5.79
CA ASP A 103 -3.99 0.58 -6.58
C ASP A 103 -5.15 0.54 -7.58
N ARG A 104 -5.40 -0.63 -8.21
CA ARG A 104 -6.52 -0.82 -9.13
C ARG A 104 -7.89 -0.74 -8.46
N LEU A 105 -8.03 -1.20 -7.21
CA LEU A 105 -9.30 -1.08 -6.50
C LEU A 105 -9.54 0.35 -6.04
N GLU A 106 -8.51 1.02 -5.51
CA GLU A 106 -8.59 2.42 -5.12
C GLU A 106 -9.01 3.30 -6.30
N ALA A 107 -8.36 3.12 -7.47
CA ALA A 107 -8.73 3.83 -8.69
C ALA A 107 -10.19 3.59 -9.13
N ARG A 108 -10.72 2.36 -8.93
CA ARG A 108 -12.13 2.05 -9.24
C ARG A 108 -13.09 2.76 -8.28
N LEU A 109 -12.78 2.78 -6.98
CA LEU A 109 -13.60 3.42 -5.98
C LEU A 109 -13.61 4.95 -6.14
N ASP A 110 -12.47 5.54 -6.50
CA ASP A 110 -12.36 6.94 -6.83
C ASP A 110 -13.20 7.29 -8.06
N TYR A 111 -13.14 6.45 -9.11
CA TYR A 111 -13.97 6.61 -10.30
C TYR A 111 -15.47 6.56 -9.99
N GLU A 112 -15.93 5.58 -9.21
CA GLU A 112 -17.33 5.49 -8.78
C GLU A 112 -17.78 6.70 -7.97
N THR A 113 -16.91 7.20 -7.09
CA THR A 113 -17.19 8.38 -6.28
C THR A 113 -17.32 9.62 -7.16
N ASN A 114 -16.45 9.76 -8.16
CA ASN A 114 -16.51 10.86 -9.11
C ASN A 114 -17.80 10.86 -9.93
N LEU A 115 -18.23 9.69 -10.45
CA LEU A 115 -19.51 9.56 -11.14
C LEU A 115 -20.72 9.92 -10.26
N ARG A 116 -20.70 9.50 -8.99
CA ARG A 116 -21.75 9.86 -8.03
C ARG A 116 -21.76 11.36 -7.72
N ALA A 117 -20.59 11.99 -7.68
CA ALA A 117 -20.48 13.44 -7.48
C ALA A 117 -21.02 14.19 -8.69
N GLU A 118 -20.69 13.76 -9.91
CA GLU A 118 -21.21 14.32 -11.16
C GLU A 118 -22.75 14.28 -11.20
N ALA A 119 -23.36 13.12 -10.94
CA ALA A 119 -24.81 12.99 -10.88
C ALA A 119 -25.47 13.89 -9.82
N GLN A 120 -24.85 14.03 -8.64
CA GLN A 120 -25.34 14.94 -7.59
C GLN A 120 -25.24 16.41 -7.99
N ILE A 121 -24.20 16.79 -8.75
CA ILE A 121 -24.04 18.16 -9.27
C ILE A 121 -25.10 18.45 -10.34
N GLU A 122 -25.41 17.50 -11.22
CA GLU A 122 -26.49 17.64 -12.20
C GLU A 122 -27.85 17.81 -11.51
N GLU A 123 -28.15 17.00 -10.49
CA GLU A 123 -29.38 17.12 -9.70
C GLU A 123 -29.46 18.49 -8.99
N LEU A 124 -28.34 18.99 -8.46
CA LEU A 124 -28.29 20.30 -7.83
C LEU A 124 -28.53 21.43 -8.84
N HIS A 125 -27.99 21.32 -10.06
CA HIS A 125 -28.24 22.28 -11.14
C HIS A 125 -29.72 22.33 -11.49
N ALA A 126 -30.38 21.17 -11.65
CA ALA A 126 -31.82 21.11 -11.93
C ALA A 126 -32.65 21.82 -10.85
N LYS A 127 -32.33 21.58 -9.57
CA LYS A 127 -33.01 22.25 -8.44
C LYS A 127 -32.76 23.77 -8.41
N ILE A 128 -31.57 24.23 -8.79
CA ILE A 128 -31.26 25.66 -8.89
C ILE A 128 -32.09 26.32 -9.99
N ASP A 129 -32.24 25.66 -11.14
CA ASP A 129 -33.03 26.17 -12.25
C ASP A 129 -34.52 26.23 -11.91
N ASP A 130 -35.05 25.23 -11.21
CA ASP A 130 -36.42 25.25 -10.67
C ASP A 130 -36.64 26.42 -9.70
N LEU A 131 -35.71 26.65 -8.77
CA LEU A 131 -35.78 27.77 -7.84
C LEU A 131 -35.71 29.12 -8.56
N ARG A 132 -34.83 29.27 -9.55
CA ARG A 132 -34.77 30.49 -10.39
C ARG A 132 -36.08 30.74 -11.10
N ALA A 133 -36.72 29.70 -11.65
CA ALA A 133 -38.01 29.83 -12.31
C ALA A 133 -39.12 30.25 -11.34
N LEU A 134 -39.09 29.80 -10.09
CA LEU A 134 -40.03 30.22 -9.04
C LEU A 134 -39.82 31.68 -8.64
N VAL A 135 -38.58 32.12 -8.43
CA VAL A 135 -38.27 33.52 -8.10
C VAL A 135 -38.74 34.45 -9.22
N ALA A 136 -38.46 34.12 -10.48
CA ALA A 136 -38.93 34.88 -11.65
C ALA A 136 -40.46 34.94 -11.79
N ARG A 137 -41.21 34.02 -11.16
CA ARG A 137 -42.68 34.09 -11.08
C ARG A 137 -43.17 34.98 -9.96
N LEU A 138 -42.42 35.11 -8.86
CA LEU A 138 -42.76 35.96 -7.72
C LEU A 138 -42.44 37.45 -7.98
N GLU A 139 -41.48 37.73 -8.87
CA GLU A 139 -41.13 39.09 -9.30
C GLU A 139 -42.09 39.69 -10.35
N ARG A 140 -43.11 38.94 -10.78
CA ARG A 140 -44.16 39.38 -11.71
C ARG A 140 -45.48 39.59 -10.99
#